data_AF-A0A8J8ECQ3-F1
#
_entry.id   AF-A0A8J8ECQ3-F1
#
_cell.length_a   1.000
_cell.length_b   1.000
_cell.length_c   1.000
_cell.angle_alpha   90.00
_cell.angle_beta   90.00
_cell.angle_gamma   90.00
#
_symmetry.space_group_name_H-M   'P 1'
#
loop_
_entity.id
_entity.type
_entity.pdbx_description
1 polymer ?
#
loop_
_entity_poly.entity_id
_entity_poly.type
_entity_poly.pdbx_seq_one_letter_code
_entity_poly.pdbx_strand_id
1 'polypeptide(L)'
;MERWRILGYAIPATTTALLVVALGIGSIALAFGVLAAAIAVSFLYADWLKKRGEVISDERTLRIEEMASRRTLQVLVLALAFAVVVLSVLSEKDSALRSAYYLALGLMVLTSILKLYLKHHYARVM
;
A
#
# COMPACT_ATOMS: atom_id res chain seq x y z
N MET A 1 17.16 -5.76 -14.99
CA MET A 1 16.60 -5.58 -13.63
C MET A 1 15.41 -4.60 -13.56
N GLU A 2 15.18 -3.72 -14.55
CA GLU A 2 14.10 -2.70 -14.51
C GLU A 2 12.65 -3.21 -14.51
N ARG A 3 12.36 -4.30 -15.23
CA ARG A 3 10.97 -4.78 -15.44
C ARG A 3 10.25 -5.17 -14.14
N TRP A 4 11.00 -5.65 -13.14
CA TRP A 4 10.47 -6.06 -11.84
C TRP A 4 10.25 -4.88 -10.89
N ARG A 5 10.99 -3.78 -11.08
CA ARG A 5 10.84 -2.55 -10.29
C ARG A 5 9.48 -1.92 -10.56
N ILE A 6 9.06 -1.91 -11.84
CA ILE A 6 7.78 -1.39 -12.35
C ILE A 6 6.61 -2.18 -11.76
N LEU A 7 6.71 -3.52 -11.70
CA LEU A 7 5.66 -4.38 -11.14
C LEU A 7 5.36 -4.06 -9.67
N GLY A 8 6.38 -3.76 -8.87
CA GLY A 8 6.16 -3.36 -7.47
C GLY A 8 5.52 -1.97 -7.30
N TYR A 9 5.50 -1.11 -8.32
CA TYR A 9 4.77 0.16 -8.33
C TYR A 9 3.37 0.01 -8.94
N ALA A 10 3.20 -0.97 -9.84
CA ALA A 10 1.94 -1.27 -10.47
C ALA A 10 0.89 -1.69 -9.43
N ILE A 11 1.23 -2.56 -8.48
CA ILE A 11 0.28 -3.06 -7.47
C ILE A 11 -0.39 -1.92 -6.68
N PRO A 12 0.34 -1.01 -6.00
CA PRO A 12 -0.31 0.10 -5.30
C PRO A 12 -1.02 1.07 -6.25
N ALA A 13 -0.47 1.36 -7.43
CA ALA A 13 -1.11 2.26 -8.40
C ALA A 13 -2.46 1.72 -8.92
N THR A 14 -2.50 0.44 -9.31
CA THR A 14 -3.73 -0.22 -9.77
C THR A 14 -4.73 -0.36 -8.63
N THR A 15 -4.28 -0.64 -7.41
CA THR A 15 -5.15 -0.74 -6.24
C THR A 15 -5.83 0.60 -5.98
N THR A 16 -5.07 1.70 -5.91
CA THR A 16 -5.62 3.03 -5.67
C THR A 16 -6.61 3.44 -6.76
N ALA A 17 -6.28 3.18 -8.04
CA ALA A 17 -7.18 3.48 -9.15
C ALA A 17 -8.51 2.71 -9.04
N LEU A 18 -8.45 1.40 -8.76
CA LEU A 18 -9.64 0.57 -8.58
C LEU A 18 -10.46 0.97 -7.34
N LEU A 19 -9.80 1.39 -6.26
CA LEU A 19 -10.46 1.84 -5.04
C LEU A 19 -11.20 3.17 -5.25
N VAL A 20 -10.60 4.10 -6.00
CA VAL A 20 -11.25 5.37 -6.39
C VAL A 20 -12.49 5.10 -7.24
N VAL A 21 -12.41 4.18 -8.20
CA VAL A 21 -13.56 3.79 -9.04
C VAL A 21 -14.64 3.11 -8.19
N ALA A 22 -14.27 2.18 -7.31
CA ALA A 22 -15.22 1.47 -6.45
C ALA A 22 -15.96 2.41 -5.48
N LEU A 23 -15.25 3.38 -4.90
CA LEU A 23 -15.83 4.41 -4.06
C LEU A 23 -16.70 5.38 -4.86
N GLY A 24 -16.30 5.75 -6.08
CA GLY A 24 -17.11 6.61 -6.96
C GLY A 24 -18.42 5.99 -7.42
N ILE A 25 -18.49 4.66 -7.51
CA ILE A 25 -19.71 3.89 -7.79
C ILE A 25 -20.57 3.69 -6.51
N GLY A 26 -20.06 4.03 -5.33
CA GLY A 26 -20.73 3.83 -4.04
C GLY A 26 -20.84 2.36 -3.61
N SER A 27 -20.11 1.45 -4.27
CA SER A 27 -20.19 0.01 -3.99
C SER A 27 -19.14 -0.42 -2.99
N ILE A 28 -19.57 -0.54 -1.72
CA ILE A 28 -18.74 -0.99 -0.60
C ILE A 28 -18.20 -2.41 -0.84
N ALA A 29 -19.03 -3.30 -1.38
CA ALA A 29 -18.62 -4.68 -1.70
C ALA A 29 -17.45 -4.72 -2.70
N LEU A 30 -17.47 -3.85 -3.71
CA LEU A 30 -16.37 -3.71 -4.67
C LEU A 30 -15.12 -3.13 -4.00
N ALA A 31 -15.25 -2.13 -3.13
CA ALA A 31 -14.10 -1.53 -2.44
C ALA A 31 -13.38 -2.56 -1.53
N PHE A 32 -14.13 -3.37 -0.78
CA PHE A 32 -13.59 -4.46 0.02
C PHE A 32 -12.99 -5.57 -0.85
N GLY A 33 -13.60 -5.90 -1.99
CA GLY A 33 -13.07 -6.87 -2.94
C GLY A 33 -11.71 -6.44 -3.53
N VAL A 34 -11.59 -5.18 -3.93
CA VAL A 34 -10.34 -4.58 -4.43
C VAL A 34 -9.24 -4.63 -3.35
N LEU A 35 -9.59 -4.31 -2.11
CA LEU A 35 -8.67 -4.40 -0.97
C LEU A 35 -8.17 -5.83 -0.72
N ALA A 36 -9.09 -6.80 -0.67
CA ALA A 36 -8.74 -8.20 -0.46
C ALA A 36 -7.82 -8.74 -1.57
N ALA A 37 -8.11 -8.41 -2.82
CA ALA A 37 -7.28 -8.79 -3.96
C ALA A 37 -5.89 -8.17 -3.89
N ALA A 38 -5.79 -6.88 -3.55
CA ALA A 38 -4.51 -6.18 -3.43
C ALA A 38 -3.62 -6.75 -2.32
N ILE A 39 -4.22 -7.15 -1.19
CA ILE A 39 -3.53 -7.85 -0.10
C ILE A 39 -2.93 -9.16 -0.61
N ALA A 40 -3.77 -10.01 -1.22
CA ALA A 40 -3.35 -11.33 -1.70
C ALA A 40 -2.20 -11.23 -2.72
N VAL A 41 -2.32 -10.33 -3.70
CA VAL A 41 -1.28 -10.10 -4.71
C VAL A 41 0.01 -9.59 -4.09
N SER A 42 -0.08 -8.70 -3.09
CA SER A 42 1.11 -8.18 -2.40
C SER A 42 1.85 -9.25 -1.60
N PHE A 43 1.12 -10.16 -0.93
CA PHE A 43 1.73 -11.28 -0.21
C PHE A 43 2.39 -12.29 -1.16
N LEU A 44 1.72 -12.64 -2.26
CA LEU A 44 2.27 -13.54 -3.28
C LEU A 44 3.54 -12.97 -3.92
N TYR A 45 3.55 -11.67 -4.22
CA TYR A 45 4.72 -10.99 -4.78
C TYR A 45 5.91 -10.98 -3.80
N ALA A 46 5.65 -10.74 -2.52
CA ALA A 46 6.68 -10.76 -1.47
C ALA A 46 7.27 -12.17 -1.28
N ASP A 47 6.43 -13.21 -1.27
CA ASP A 47 6.88 -14.60 -1.12
C ASP A 47 7.70 -15.07 -2.34
N TRP A 48 7.30 -14.63 -3.53
CA TRP A 48 8.02 -14.91 -4.77
C TRP A 48 9.41 -14.25 -4.81
N LEU A 49 9.55 -13.01 -4.32
CA LEU A 49 10.85 -12.35 -4.18
C LEU A 49 11.77 -13.07 -3.19
N LYS A 50 11.21 -13.57 -2.08
CA LYS A 50 11.96 -14.34 -1.07
C LYS A 50 12.59 -15.62 -1.63
N LYS A 51 11.90 -16.29 -2.55
CA LYS A 51 12.35 -17.57 -3.15
C LYS A 51 13.53 -17.43 -4.12
N ARG A 52 13.90 -16.21 -4.56
CA ARG A 52 15.00 -15.98 -5.51
C ARG A 52 16.41 -15.89 -4.88
N GLY A 53 16.56 -16.05 -3.55
CA GLY A 53 17.86 -16.31 -2.92
C GLY A 53 18.87 -15.14 -2.92
N GLU A 54 18.39 -13.90 -2.99
CA GLU A 54 19.22 -12.70 -3.14
C GLU A 54 19.78 -12.19 -1.80
N VAL A 55 20.36 -13.02 -0.90
CA VAL A 55 20.80 -12.58 0.45
C VAL A 55 22.14 -13.21 0.89
N ILE A 56 23.21 -12.43 0.90
CA ILE A 56 24.51 -12.76 1.52
C ILE A 56 24.63 -12.05 2.88
N SER A 57 25.29 -12.70 3.84
CA SER A 57 24.97 -12.69 5.28
C SER A 57 25.23 -11.40 6.08
N ASP A 58 25.88 -10.36 5.54
CA ASP A 58 26.19 -9.13 6.31
C ASP A 58 25.18 -7.99 6.08
N GLU A 59 24.36 -8.11 5.03
CA GLU A 59 23.21 -7.24 4.78
C GLU A 59 22.01 -7.54 5.70
N ARG A 60 22.13 -8.51 6.61
CA ARG A 60 20.97 -9.05 7.36
C ARG A 60 20.36 -8.03 8.31
N THR A 61 21.15 -7.24 9.04
CA THR A 61 20.63 -6.26 10.00
C THR A 61 19.95 -5.10 9.27
N LEU A 62 20.59 -4.57 8.22
CA LEU A 62 20.04 -3.55 7.31
C LEU A 62 18.76 -4.03 6.61
N ARG A 63 18.73 -5.30 6.17
CA ARG A 63 17.53 -5.90 5.55
C ARG A 63 16.43 -6.25 6.54
N ILE A 64 16.73 -6.54 7.81
CA ILE A 64 15.70 -6.74 8.85
C ILE A 64 15.00 -5.41 9.12
N GLU A 65 15.75 -4.32 9.25
CA GLU A 65 15.17 -2.97 9.39
C GLU A 65 14.41 -2.55 8.13
N GLU A 66 14.92 -2.82 6.93
CA GLU A 66 14.19 -2.58 5.69
C GLU A 66 12.94 -3.46 5.54
N MET A 67 13.00 -4.75 5.87
CA MET A 67 11.84 -5.64 5.81
C MET A 67 10.79 -5.27 6.84
N ALA A 68 11.21 -4.88 8.04
CA ALA A 68 10.34 -4.32 9.07
C ALA A 68 9.71 -3.03 8.55
N SER A 69 10.49 -2.06 8.08
CA SER A 69 10.00 -0.79 7.51
C SER A 69 9.02 -1.00 6.35
N ARG A 70 9.33 -1.89 5.39
CA ARG A 70 8.44 -2.23 4.26
C ARG A 70 7.14 -2.88 4.73
N ARG A 71 7.20 -3.82 5.69
CA ARG A 71 6.00 -4.45 6.26
C ARG A 71 5.17 -3.45 7.06
N THR A 72 5.79 -2.63 7.89
CA THR A 72 5.10 -1.60 8.68
C THR A 72 4.41 -0.59 7.77
N LEU A 73 5.09 -0.11 6.72
CA LEU A 73 4.48 0.76 5.71
C LEU A 73 3.35 0.07 4.95
N GLN A 74 3.48 -1.23 4.65
CA GLN A 74 2.41 -1.99 3.99
C GLN A 74 1.19 -2.17 4.88
N VAL A 75 1.39 -2.51 6.15
CA VAL A 75 0.30 -2.63 7.15
C VAL A 75 -0.33 -1.27 7.41
N LEU A 76 0.45 -0.19 7.49
CA LEU A 76 -0.03 1.17 7.68
C LEU A 76 -0.89 1.64 6.50
N VAL A 77 -0.43 1.42 5.26
CA VAL A 77 -1.21 1.73 4.05
C VAL A 77 -2.51 0.93 4.03
N LEU A 78 -2.47 -0.33 4.46
CA LEU A 78 -3.67 -1.16 4.53
C LEU A 78 -4.67 -0.64 5.58
N ALA A 79 -4.18 -0.33 6.78
CA ALA A 79 -5.01 0.24 7.84
C ALA A 79 -5.63 1.58 7.42
N LEU A 80 -4.85 2.45 6.75
CA LEU A 80 -5.36 3.71 6.20
C LEU A 80 -6.40 3.47 5.11
N ALA A 81 -6.21 2.49 4.22
CA ALA A 81 -7.19 2.17 3.20
C ALA A 81 -8.52 1.68 3.80
N PHE A 82 -8.47 0.85 4.84
CA PHE A 82 -9.68 0.49 5.61
C PHE A 82 -10.32 1.71 6.27
N ALA A 83 -9.52 2.58 6.90
CA ALA A 83 -10.02 3.80 7.54
C ALA A 83 -10.71 4.73 6.53
N VAL A 84 -10.14 4.90 5.33
CA VAL A 84 -10.71 5.71 4.24
C VAL A 84 -12.05 5.13 3.78
N VAL A 85 -12.17 3.81 3.62
CA VAL A 85 -13.44 3.16 3.23
C VAL A 85 -14.51 3.37 4.30
N VAL A 86 -14.18 3.15 5.57
CA VAL A 86 -15.11 3.35 6.70
C VAL A 86 -15.52 4.81 6.80
N LEU A 87 -14.56 5.74 6.76
CA LEU A 87 -14.81 7.18 6.84
C LEU A 87 -15.60 7.68 5.64
N SER A 88 -15.43 7.11 4.45
CA SER A 88 -16.22 7.47 3.26
C SER A 88 -17.71 7.28 3.54
N VAL A 89 -18.09 6.11 4.07
CA VAL A 89 -19.49 5.76 4.38
C VAL A 89 -20.02 6.58 5.55
N LEU A 90 -19.21 6.79 6.59
CA LEU A 90 -19.63 7.59 7.75
C LEU A 90 -19.77 9.08 7.42
N SER A 91 -18.93 9.61 6.52
CA SER A 91 -18.97 11.03 6.12
C SER A 91 -20.16 11.41 5.24
N GLU A 92 -20.85 10.43 4.65
CA GLU A 92 -22.13 10.64 3.96
C GLU A 92 -23.28 10.89 4.96
N LYS A 93 -23.20 10.28 6.16
CA LYS A 93 -24.22 10.40 7.20
C LYS A 93 -23.98 11.57 8.16
N ASP A 94 -22.72 11.92 8.38
CA ASP A 94 -22.34 13.02 9.26
C ASP A 94 -21.27 13.90 8.60
N SER A 95 -21.64 15.15 8.31
CA SER A 95 -20.74 16.13 7.69
C SER A 95 -19.52 16.48 8.54
N ALA A 96 -19.57 16.27 9.86
CA ALA A 96 -18.44 16.53 10.75
C ALA A 96 -17.26 15.57 10.47
N LEU A 97 -17.52 14.38 9.93
CA LEU A 97 -16.52 13.35 9.65
C LEU A 97 -15.82 13.53 8.28
N ARG A 98 -16.27 14.48 7.46
CA ARG A 98 -15.63 14.77 6.16
C ARG A 98 -14.19 15.23 6.30
N SER A 99 -13.88 16.02 7.32
CA SER A 99 -12.51 16.48 7.60
C SER A 99 -11.58 15.30 7.92
N ALA A 100 -12.06 14.33 8.72
CA ALA A 100 -11.35 13.11 9.05
C ALA A 100 -11.15 12.21 7.83
N TYR A 101 -12.14 12.11 6.94
CA TYR A 101 -12.02 11.41 5.65
C TYR A 101 -10.91 12.00 4.78
N TYR A 102 -10.91 13.32 4.55
CA TYR A 102 -9.88 13.97 3.74
C TYR A 102 -8.48 13.85 4.35
N LEU A 103 -8.39 13.91 5.69
CA LEU A 103 -7.13 13.72 6.40
C LEU A 103 -6.60 12.28 6.26
N ALA A 104 -7.46 11.28 6.42
CA ALA A 104 -7.10 9.87 6.21
C ALA A 104 -6.66 9.60 4.77
N LEU A 105 -7.35 10.21 3.79
CA LEU A 105 -7.02 10.10 2.38
C LEU A 105 -5.66 10.76 2.07
N GLY A 106 -5.43 11.95 2.62
CA GLY A 106 -4.14 12.64 2.53
C GLY A 106 -2.99 11.83 3.13
N LEU A 107 -3.18 11.25 4.32
CA LEU A 107 -2.20 10.36 4.96
C LEU A 107 -1.94 9.10 4.14
N MET A 108 -2.98 8.50 3.53
CA MET A 108 -2.82 7.32 2.68
C MET A 108 -1.96 7.63 1.45
N VAL A 109 -2.18 8.80 0.83
CA VAL A 109 -1.37 9.26 -0.31
C VAL A 109 0.06 9.55 0.13
N LEU A 110 0.25 10.29 1.23
CA LEU A 110 1.58 10.63 1.76
C LEU A 110 2.40 9.39 2.11
N THR A 111 1.81 8.44 2.83
CA THR A 111 2.46 7.18 3.21
C THR A 111 2.75 6.29 2.01
N SER A 112 1.90 6.31 0.99
CA SER A 112 2.16 5.63 -0.29
C SER A 112 3.36 6.26 -1.01
N ILE A 113 3.42 7.60 -1.10
CA ILE A 113 4.57 8.32 -1.68
C ILE A 113 5.85 8.02 -0.90
N LEU A 114 5.80 8.04 0.44
CA LEU A 114 6.95 7.71 1.29
C LEU A 114 7.42 6.28 1.04
N LYS A 115 6.50 5.32 0.92
CA LYS A 115 6.82 3.93 0.55
C LYS A 115 7.49 3.85 -0.82
N LEU A 116 7.06 4.66 -1.80
CA LEU A 116 7.69 4.73 -3.13
C LEU A 116 9.09 5.35 -3.07
N TYR A 117 9.25 6.42 -2.29
CA TYR A 117 10.50 7.14 -2.10
C TYR A 117 11.55 6.25 -1.42
N LEU A 118 11.19 5.61 -0.31
CA LEU A 118 12.08 4.69 0.40
C LEU A 118 12.49 3.54 -0.52
N LYS A 119 11.55 2.95 -1.26
CA LYS A 119 11.89 1.93 -2.27
C LYS A 119 12.88 2.44 -3.32
N HIS A 120 12.77 3.70 -3.74
CA HIS A 120 13.69 4.30 -4.71
C HIS A 120 15.06 4.63 -4.08
N HIS A 121 15.09 5.11 -2.85
CA HIS A 121 16.31 5.43 -2.11
C HIS A 121 17.13 4.17 -1.86
N TYR A 122 16.52 3.11 -1.33
CA TYR A 122 17.20 1.83 -1.12
C TYR A 122 17.65 1.16 -2.41
N ALA A 123 16.95 1.38 -3.53
CA ALA A 123 17.38 0.89 -4.85
C ALA A 123 18.51 1.71 -5.52
N ARG A 124 18.92 2.84 -4.92
CA ARG A 124 20.07 3.66 -5.38
C ARG A 124 21.30 3.52 -4.50
N VAL A 125 21.12 3.17 -3.22
CA VAL A 125 22.20 3.04 -2.23
C VAL A 125 22.82 1.63 -2.26
N MET A 126 22.08 0.64 -2.79
CA MET A 126 22.55 -0.72 -3.12
C MET A 126 22.63 -0.90 -4.64
#